data_AF-A0ABD6M0J5-F1
#
_entry.id   AF-A0ABD6M0J5-F1
#
_cell.length_a   1.000
_cell.length_b   1.000
_cell.length_c   1.000
_cell.angle_alpha   90.00
_cell.angle_beta   90.00
_cell.angle_gamma   90.00
#
_symmetry.space_group_name_H-M   'P 1'
#
loop_
_entity.id
_entity.type
_entity.pdbx_description
1 polymer ?
#
loop_
_entity_poly.entity_id
_entity_poly.type
_entity_poly.pdbx_seq_one_letter_code
_entity_poly.pdbx_strand_id
1 'polypeptide(L)'
;MDELLEAISALISLVSSEKVRSIAEHMRRINANKSMTTLDSVVSTPIAATVVKQLAIAWQKTSISPNELAAMLLAASHIYSKVTSEQSTELVWTGPTTPFVSARRTEQALLQVISAAERTLFITSFVAYNVPTIAKALNAANERGVMISILLELSQDQGGSVTFDTIAKMRIQVPSAKLYTWQDKDNEYYGGCVHAKVAVADAKECFITSANLTEHAMEKNIEAGVLISGGSIPKQLNEHLFSLVKTKIISLV
;
A
#
# COMPACT_ATOMS: atom_id res chain seq x y z
N MET A 1 14.80 11.97 -27.48
CA MET A 1 14.44 10.62 -27.01
C MET A 1 13.67 10.73 -25.71
N ASP A 2 14.21 11.42 -24.70
CA ASP A 2 13.58 11.54 -23.37
C ASP A 2 12.16 12.11 -23.41
N GLU A 3 11.91 13.21 -24.14
CA GLU A 3 10.56 13.76 -24.33
C GLU A 3 9.54 12.72 -24.86
N LEU A 4 10.00 11.81 -25.73
CA LEU A 4 9.15 10.76 -26.29
C LEU A 4 8.87 9.67 -25.26
N LEU A 5 9.88 9.27 -24.48
CA LEU A 5 9.72 8.28 -23.41
C LEU A 5 8.80 8.80 -22.29
N GLU A 6 8.91 10.07 -21.93
CA GLU A 6 8.00 10.73 -20.99
C GLU A 6 6.56 10.75 -21.51
N ALA A 7 6.36 11.12 -22.79
CA ALA A 7 5.04 11.13 -23.39
C ALA A 7 4.42 9.72 -23.49
N ILE A 8 5.23 8.69 -23.78
CA ILE A 8 4.79 7.28 -23.75
C ILE A 8 4.37 6.90 -22.33
N SER A 9 5.17 7.23 -21.32
CA SER A 9 4.90 6.89 -19.92
C SER A 9 3.65 7.61 -19.38
N ALA A 10 3.46 8.87 -19.76
CA ALA A 10 2.24 9.62 -19.46
C ALA A 10 1.02 9.02 -20.15
N LEU A 11 1.14 8.54 -21.39
CA LEU A 11 0.00 7.96 -22.11
C LEU A 11 -0.46 6.64 -21.48
N ILE A 12 0.47 5.72 -21.23
CA ILE A 12 0.16 4.39 -20.70
C ILE A 12 -0.41 4.43 -19.27
N SER A 13 -0.13 5.49 -18.50
CA SER A 13 -0.70 5.68 -17.16
C SER A 13 -2.13 6.21 -17.18
N LEU A 14 -2.59 6.77 -18.31
CA LEU A 14 -3.91 7.38 -18.46
C LEU A 14 -4.93 6.51 -19.22
N VAL A 15 -4.49 5.47 -19.94
CA VAL A 15 -5.35 4.64 -20.79
C VAL A 15 -5.13 3.15 -20.55
N SER A 16 -6.15 2.33 -20.80
CA SER A 16 -6.05 0.87 -20.63
C SER A 16 -5.07 0.24 -21.62
N SER A 17 -4.52 -0.93 -21.28
CA SER A 17 -3.63 -1.70 -22.15
C SER A 17 -4.26 -2.05 -23.51
N GLU A 18 -5.58 -2.28 -23.55
CA GLU A 18 -6.34 -2.47 -24.79
C GLU A 18 -6.34 -1.21 -25.67
N LYS A 19 -6.52 -0.02 -25.08
CA LYS A 19 -6.44 1.24 -25.81
C LYS A 19 -5.02 1.48 -26.33
N VAL A 20 -3.98 1.20 -25.53
CA VAL A 20 -2.59 1.28 -26.02
C VAL A 20 -2.37 0.34 -27.21
N ARG A 21 -2.91 -0.89 -27.16
CA ARG A 21 -2.83 -1.84 -28.28
C ARG A 21 -3.49 -1.29 -29.54
N SER A 22 -4.68 -0.72 -29.43
CA SER A 22 -5.38 -0.08 -30.55
C SER A 22 -4.57 1.08 -31.16
N ILE A 23 -3.98 1.94 -30.31
CA ILE A 23 -3.08 3.03 -30.74
C ILE A 23 -1.86 2.47 -31.48
N ALA A 24 -1.22 1.43 -30.93
CA ALA A 24 -0.04 0.80 -31.55
C ALA A 24 -0.38 0.15 -32.90
N GLU A 25 -1.53 -0.51 -33.02
CA GLU A 25 -2.01 -1.07 -34.29
C GLU A 25 -2.27 0.03 -35.33
N HIS A 26 -2.83 1.16 -34.90
CA HIS A 26 -3.01 2.32 -35.76
C HIS A 26 -1.67 2.90 -36.23
N MET A 27 -0.68 3.02 -35.36
CA MET A 27 0.69 3.45 -35.72
C MET A 27 1.32 2.58 -36.80
N ARG A 28 1.14 1.26 -36.72
CA ARG A 28 1.66 0.33 -37.75
C ARG A 28 1.00 0.53 -39.12
N ARG A 29 -0.19 1.12 -39.19
CA ARG A 29 -0.93 1.40 -40.43
C ARG A 29 -0.63 2.78 -41.01
N ILE A 30 0.05 3.66 -40.27
CA ILE A 30 0.46 4.97 -40.78
C ILE A 30 1.61 4.76 -41.76
N ASN A 31 1.31 4.90 -43.06
CA ASN A 31 2.34 5.09 -44.08
C ASN A 31 3.09 6.39 -43.79
N ALA A 32 4.40 6.44 -44.07
CA ALA A 32 5.38 7.46 -43.67
C ALA A 32 5.04 8.96 -43.92
N ASN A 33 3.88 9.27 -44.50
CA ASN A 33 3.32 10.62 -44.52
C ASN A 33 2.65 10.95 -43.18
N LYS A 34 3.40 11.70 -42.37
CA LYS A 34 3.19 12.21 -41.00
C LYS A 34 1.82 12.86 -40.68
N SER A 35 0.69 12.21 -40.92
CA SER A 35 -0.62 12.75 -40.52
C SER A 35 -1.14 12.06 -39.25
N MET A 36 -0.78 12.63 -38.10
CA MET A 36 -1.17 12.15 -36.76
C MET A 36 -2.53 12.67 -36.27
N THR A 37 -3.28 13.39 -37.11
CA THR A 37 -4.62 13.94 -36.78
C THR A 37 -5.67 12.88 -36.45
N THR A 38 -5.36 11.59 -36.62
CA THR A 38 -6.27 10.46 -36.35
C THR A 38 -6.13 9.83 -34.96
N LEU A 39 -5.19 10.26 -34.12
CA LEU A 39 -5.01 9.70 -32.77
C LEU A 39 -5.88 10.35 -31.69
N ASP A 40 -6.35 11.59 -31.91
CA ASP A 40 -7.18 12.32 -30.96
C ASP A 40 -8.54 11.63 -30.70
N SER A 41 -9.04 10.86 -31.68
CA SER A 41 -10.35 10.17 -31.57
C SER A 41 -10.30 8.87 -30.75
N VAL A 42 -9.11 8.34 -30.46
CA VAL A 42 -8.95 7.06 -29.76
C VAL A 42 -9.04 7.22 -28.23
N VAL A 43 -8.96 8.46 -27.74
CA VAL A 43 -8.82 8.76 -26.32
C VAL A 43 -10.01 9.53 -25.79
N SER A 44 -10.54 9.10 -24.64
CA SER A 44 -11.84 9.54 -24.13
C SER A 44 -11.79 10.72 -23.15
N THR A 45 -10.59 11.15 -22.71
CA THR A 45 -10.44 12.23 -21.71
C THR A 45 -9.59 13.38 -22.26
N PRO A 46 -9.88 14.65 -21.86
CA PRO A 46 -9.12 15.82 -22.32
C PRO A 46 -7.62 15.76 -21.97
N ILE A 47 -7.30 15.21 -20.80
CA ILE A 47 -5.92 15.05 -20.33
C ILE A 47 -5.17 14.09 -21.26
N ALA A 48 -5.74 12.93 -21.54
CA ALA A 48 -5.06 11.94 -22.36
C ALA A 48 -4.99 12.35 -23.84
N ALA A 49 -5.96 13.12 -24.35
CA ALA A 49 -5.85 13.77 -25.67
C ALA A 49 -4.68 14.78 -25.72
N THR A 50 -4.44 15.53 -24.63
CA THR A 50 -3.28 16.43 -24.52
C THR A 50 -1.96 15.65 -24.57
N VAL A 51 -1.89 14.54 -23.86
CA VAL A 51 -0.70 13.66 -23.85
C VAL A 51 -0.46 13.02 -25.22
N VAL A 52 -1.51 12.62 -25.95
CA VAL A 52 -1.37 12.13 -27.34
C VAL A 52 -0.76 13.19 -28.26
N LYS A 53 -1.15 14.47 -28.11
CA LYS A 53 -0.54 15.56 -28.87
C LYS A 53 0.93 15.79 -28.50
N GLN A 54 1.27 15.69 -27.22
CA GLN A 54 2.66 15.76 -26.78
C GLN A 54 3.49 14.60 -27.33
N LEU A 55 2.94 13.38 -27.32
CA LEU A 55 3.55 12.21 -27.94
C LEU A 55 3.81 12.44 -29.43
N ALA A 56 2.84 13.00 -30.14
CA ALA A 56 2.97 13.33 -31.55
C ALA A 56 4.11 14.31 -31.84
N ILE A 57 4.15 15.41 -31.08
CA ILE A 57 5.18 16.44 -31.22
C ILE A 57 6.57 15.85 -30.88
N ALA A 58 6.67 15.08 -29.80
CA ALA A 58 7.93 14.45 -29.39
C ALA A 58 8.42 13.44 -30.42
N TRP A 59 7.53 12.62 -30.98
CA TRP A 59 7.88 11.63 -32.00
C TRP A 59 8.40 12.26 -33.30
N GLN A 60 7.79 13.36 -33.75
CA GLN A 60 8.23 14.08 -34.96
C GLN A 60 9.68 14.60 -34.89
N LYS A 61 10.21 14.80 -33.68
CA LYS A 61 11.60 15.22 -33.42
C LYS A 61 12.59 14.05 -33.45
N THR A 62 12.14 12.82 -33.73
CA THR A 62 12.97 11.60 -33.71
C THR A 62 13.03 10.92 -35.07
N SER A 63 14.01 10.04 -35.27
CA SER A 63 14.11 9.16 -36.44
C SER A 63 13.36 7.83 -36.27
N ILE A 64 12.56 7.69 -35.21
CA ILE A 64 11.87 6.44 -34.87
C ILE A 64 10.75 6.19 -35.88
N SER A 65 10.71 4.99 -36.42
CA SER A 65 9.66 4.52 -37.32
C SER A 65 8.32 4.29 -36.60
N PRO A 66 7.19 4.28 -37.31
CA PRO A 66 5.89 3.97 -36.70
C PRO A 66 5.86 2.58 -36.03
N ASN A 67 6.59 1.61 -36.60
CA ASN A 67 6.70 0.25 -36.04
C ASN A 67 7.48 0.23 -34.72
N GLU A 68 8.58 0.99 -34.64
CA GLU A 68 9.35 1.13 -33.40
C GLU A 68 8.52 1.84 -32.33
N LEU A 69 7.83 2.93 -32.66
CA LEU A 69 6.94 3.60 -31.70
C LEU A 69 5.82 2.68 -31.20
N ALA A 70 5.20 1.91 -32.10
CA ALA A 70 4.20 0.90 -31.72
C ALA A 70 4.77 -0.16 -30.78
N ALA A 71 6.00 -0.64 -31.03
CA ALA A 71 6.68 -1.59 -30.15
C ALA A 71 7.00 -0.97 -28.78
N MET A 72 7.47 0.27 -28.74
CA MET A 72 7.73 1.00 -27.49
C MET A 72 6.47 1.17 -26.65
N LEU A 73 5.35 1.55 -27.26
CA LEU A 73 4.05 1.69 -26.57
C LEU A 73 3.58 0.36 -25.98
N LEU A 74 3.67 -0.74 -26.73
CA LEU A 74 3.28 -2.07 -26.27
C LEU A 74 4.17 -2.58 -25.14
N ALA A 75 5.48 -2.43 -25.28
CA ALA A 75 6.44 -2.82 -24.25
C ALA A 75 6.23 -2.02 -22.95
N ALA A 76 6.11 -0.70 -23.07
CA ALA A 76 5.89 0.17 -21.92
C ALA A 76 4.55 -0.14 -21.24
N SER A 77 3.46 -0.33 -22.00
CA SER A 77 2.16 -0.70 -21.46
C SER A 77 2.16 -2.06 -20.75
N HIS A 78 2.86 -3.05 -21.31
CA HIS A 78 3.03 -4.36 -20.67
C HIS A 78 3.77 -4.23 -19.34
N ILE A 79 4.90 -3.52 -19.31
CA ILE A 79 5.69 -3.31 -18.09
C ILE A 79 4.86 -2.53 -17.05
N TYR A 80 4.20 -1.44 -17.45
CA TYR A 80 3.36 -0.64 -16.56
C TYR A 80 2.22 -1.47 -15.96
N SER A 81 1.53 -2.25 -16.79
CA SER A 81 0.46 -3.14 -16.33
C SER A 81 0.98 -4.22 -15.39
N LYS A 82 2.15 -4.81 -15.69
CA LYS A 82 2.78 -5.81 -14.83
C LYS A 82 3.13 -5.21 -13.46
N VAL A 83 3.86 -4.10 -13.44
CA VAL A 83 4.28 -3.43 -12.19
C VAL A 83 3.09 -2.99 -11.35
N THR A 84 2.07 -2.38 -11.97
CA THR A 84 0.87 -1.92 -11.24
C THR A 84 -0.04 -3.07 -10.78
N SER A 85 -0.02 -4.21 -11.48
CA SER A 85 -0.71 -5.43 -11.01
C SER A 85 0.05 -6.14 -9.89
N GLU A 86 1.37 -5.97 -9.83
CA GLU A 86 2.21 -6.60 -8.82
C GLU A 86 2.17 -5.84 -7.51
N GLN A 87 2.04 -4.50 -7.51
CA GLN A 87 1.94 -3.70 -6.30
C GLN A 87 0.95 -2.53 -6.46
N SER A 88 0.04 -2.40 -5.50
CA SER A 88 -0.79 -1.22 -5.32
C SER A 88 -0.37 -0.44 -4.08
N THR A 89 -0.59 0.87 -4.09
CA THR A 89 -0.40 1.73 -2.92
C THR A 89 -1.52 2.76 -2.89
N GLU A 90 -2.24 2.81 -1.77
CA GLU A 90 -3.40 3.67 -1.59
C GLU A 90 -3.22 4.57 -0.37
N LEU A 91 -3.52 5.87 -0.54
CA LEU A 91 -3.50 6.84 0.55
C LEU A 91 -4.68 6.60 1.51
N VAL A 92 -4.35 6.57 2.79
CA VAL A 92 -5.30 6.44 3.89
C VAL A 92 -5.23 7.69 4.77
N TRP A 93 -6.39 8.21 5.15
CA TRP A 93 -6.54 9.44 5.93
C TRP A 93 -7.73 9.41 6.89
N THR A 94 -7.47 9.67 8.17
CA THR A 94 -8.50 10.06 9.14
C THR A 94 -8.34 11.54 9.48
N GLY A 95 -9.45 12.21 9.79
CA GLY A 95 -9.50 13.66 10.06
C GLY A 95 -10.22 14.46 8.97
N PRO A 96 -10.04 15.79 8.95
CA PRO A 96 -10.68 16.69 7.99
C PRO A 96 -10.34 16.34 6.53
N THR A 97 -11.32 16.42 5.64
CA THR A 97 -11.20 16.05 4.22
C THR A 97 -11.43 17.24 3.31
N THR A 98 -10.84 17.20 2.11
CA THR A 98 -11.14 18.15 1.02
C THR A 98 -11.97 17.46 -0.06
N PRO A 99 -12.73 18.19 -0.89
CA PRO A 99 -13.47 17.58 -2.00
C PRO A 99 -12.57 17.10 -3.15
N PHE A 100 -11.27 17.44 -3.13
CA PHE A 100 -10.34 17.20 -4.24
C PHE A 100 -9.55 15.90 -4.09
N VAL A 101 -9.36 15.42 -2.86
CA VAL A 101 -8.58 14.22 -2.57
C VAL A 101 -9.46 13.22 -1.85
N SER A 102 -9.78 12.13 -2.56
CA SER A 102 -10.43 10.97 -1.95
C SER A 102 -9.37 10.10 -1.29
N ALA A 103 -9.45 9.94 0.01
CA ALA A 103 -8.60 9.04 0.78
C ALA A 103 -9.46 8.09 1.61
N ARG A 104 -9.02 6.84 1.73
CA ARG A 104 -9.72 5.82 2.51
C ARG A 104 -9.57 6.11 4.00
N ARG A 105 -10.57 5.76 4.82
CA ARG A 105 -10.47 5.91 6.29
C ARG A 105 -9.54 4.85 6.90
N THR A 106 -8.80 5.23 7.94
CA THR A 106 -7.85 4.34 8.66
C THR A 106 -8.50 3.07 9.16
N GLU A 107 -9.66 3.16 9.82
CA GLU A 107 -10.37 1.98 10.32
C GLU A 107 -10.72 1.00 9.20
N GLN A 108 -11.22 1.52 8.07
CA GLN A 108 -11.61 0.71 6.92
C GLN A 108 -10.40 0.02 6.27
N ALA A 109 -9.27 0.71 6.17
CA ALA A 109 -8.04 0.12 5.65
C ALA A 109 -7.56 -1.02 6.56
N LEU A 110 -7.54 -0.83 7.88
CA LEU A 110 -7.16 -1.88 8.82
C LEU A 110 -8.13 -3.07 8.80
N LEU A 111 -9.44 -2.81 8.73
CA LEU A 111 -10.46 -3.85 8.60
C LEU A 111 -10.28 -4.68 7.33
N GLN A 112 -9.89 -4.06 6.22
CA GLN A 112 -9.54 -4.80 5.00
C GLN A 112 -8.39 -5.76 5.25
N VAL A 113 -7.27 -5.29 5.83
CA VAL A 113 -6.10 -6.16 6.11
C VAL A 113 -6.49 -7.34 7.00
N ILE A 114 -7.30 -7.11 8.03
CA ILE A 114 -7.78 -8.17 8.93
C ILE A 114 -8.70 -9.15 8.19
N SER A 115 -9.56 -8.65 7.30
CA SER A 115 -10.47 -9.47 6.51
C SER A 115 -9.73 -10.28 5.44
N ALA A 116 -8.67 -9.73 4.85
CA ALA A 116 -7.87 -10.37 3.81
C ALA A 116 -6.94 -11.47 4.36
N ALA A 117 -6.64 -11.45 5.66
CA ALA A 117 -5.82 -12.48 6.30
C ALA A 117 -6.52 -13.86 6.27
N GLU A 118 -5.82 -14.83 5.71
CA GLU A 118 -6.18 -16.25 5.59
C GLU A 118 -5.35 -17.14 6.51
N ARG A 119 -4.06 -16.82 6.74
CA ARG A 119 -3.16 -17.68 7.54
C ARG A 119 -2.49 -16.95 8.70
N THR A 120 -2.03 -15.74 8.46
CA THR A 120 -1.21 -14.97 9.39
C THR A 120 -1.56 -13.49 9.34
N LEU A 121 -1.61 -12.89 10.52
CA LEU A 121 -1.76 -11.45 10.69
C LEU A 121 -0.80 -11.01 11.80
N PHE A 122 0.07 -10.06 11.48
CA PHE A 122 0.95 -9.43 12.45
C PHE A 122 0.59 -7.95 12.57
N ILE A 123 0.27 -7.49 13.77
CA ILE A 123 -0.01 -6.08 14.06
C ILE A 123 1.03 -5.55 15.06
N THR A 124 1.52 -4.34 14.85
CA THR A 124 2.30 -3.59 15.82
C THR A 124 1.58 -2.31 16.13
N SER A 125 1.47 -1.95 17.41
CA SER A 125 0.95 -0.66 17.83
C SER A 125 1.61 -0.25 19.14
N PHE A 126 1.88 1.05 19.31
CA PHE A 126 2.37 1.56 20.60
C PHE A 126 1.29 1.41 21.68
N VAL A 127 0.05 1.72 21.34
CA VAL A 127 -1.08 1.67 22.26
C VAL A 127 -2.30 1.01 21.59
N ALA A 128 -3.07 0.23 22.35
CA ALA A 128 -4.27 -0.46 21.86
C ALA A 128 -5.38 -0.53 22.92
N TYR A 129 -6.48 0.20 22.72
CA TYR A 129 -7.66 0.15 23.59
C TYR A 129 -8.90 0.76 22.93
N ASN A 130 -10.08 0.38 23.41
CA ASN A 130 -11.38 0.91 22.97
C ASN A 130 -11.60 0.85 21.44
N VAL A 131 -11.28 -0.28 20.80
CA VAL A 131 -11.51 -0.49 19.36
C VAL A 131 -12.42 -1.69 19.10
N PRO A 132 -13.71 -1.62 19.50
CA PRO A 132 -14.61 -2.79 19.47
C PRO A 132 -14.80 -3.38 18.08
N THR A 133 -14.88 -2.55 17.03
CA THR A 133 -15.00 -3.00 15.63
C THR A 133 -13.77 -3.81 15.20
N ILE A 134 -12.58 -3.31 15.52
CA ILE A 134 -11.31 -3.99 15.22
C ILE A 134 -11.19 -5.28 16.02
N ALA A 135 -11.49 -5.25 17.32
CA ALA A 135 -11.47 -6.44 18.18
C ALA A 135 -12.41 -7.54 17.66
N LYS A 136 -13.63 -7.17 17.24
CA LYS A 136 -14.58 -8.09 16.61
C LYS A 136 -14.00 -8.70 15.33
N ALA A 137 -13.40 -7.90 14.46
CA ALA A 137 -12.79 -8.38 13.22
C ALA A 137 -11.61 -9.33 13.48
N LEU A 138 -10.77 -9.03 14.48
CA LEU A 138 -9.66 -9.90 14.89
C LEU A 138 -10.16 -11.23 15.45
N ASN A 139 -11.20 -11.23 16.29
CA ASN A 139 -11.80 -12.46 16.79
C ASN A 139 -12.41 -13.30 15.65
N ALA A 140 -13.10 -12.67 14.70
CA ALA A 140 -13.60 -13.36 13.52
C ALA A 140 -12.46 -13.93 12.64
N ALA A 141 -11.30 -13.27 12.57
CA ALA A 141 -10.12 -13.82 11.88
C ALA A 141 -9.52 -15.03 12.63
N ASN A 142 -9.42 -14.96 13.96
CA ASN A 142 -9.02 -16.12 14.78
C ASN A 142 -9.97 -17.31 14.57
N GLU A 143 -11.29 -17.08 14.51
CA GLU A 143 -12.30 -18.12 14.25
C GLU A 143 -12.13 -18.78 12.86
N ARG A 144 -11.63 -18.03 11.86
CA ARG A 144 -11.25 -18.58 10.55
C ARG A 144 -9.95 -19.39 10.58
N GLY A 145 -9.23 -19.41 11.71
CA GLY A 145 -7.94 -20.09 11.86
C GLY A 145 -6.72 -19.22 11.55
N VAL A 146 -6.89 -17.90 11.41
CA VAL A 146 -5.76 -16.98 11.20
C VAL A 146 -4.92 -16.90 12.47
N MET A 147 -3.61 -17.10 12.36
CA MET A 147 -2.69 -16.87 13.47
C MET A 147 -2.41 -15.37 13.64
N ILE A 148 -2.99 -14.78 14.68
CA ILE A 148 -2.80 -13.36 14.99
C ILE A 148 -1.66 -13.17 15.99
N SER A 149 -0.71 -12.31 15.64
CA SER A 149 0.40 -11.85 16.49
C SER A 149 0.31 -10.33 16.66
N ILE A 150 0.42 -9.83 17.89
CA ILE A 150 0.31 -8.39 18.17
C ILE A 150 1.49 -7.97 19.05
N LEU A 151 2.33 -7.08 18.52
CA LEU A 151 3.43 -6.45 19.27
C LEU A 151 2.95 -5.12 19.85
N LEU A 152 3.09 -4.98 21.17
CA LEU A 152 2.64 -3.81 21.93
C LEU A 152 3.77 -3.26 22.81
N GLU A 153 3.73 -1.96 23.11
CA GLU A 153 4.61 -1.36 24.10
C GLU A 153 4.17 -1.72 25.52
N LEU A 154 5.14 -1.92 26.41
CA LEU A 154 4.92 -2.19 27.83
C LEU A 154 4.41 -0.94 28.57
N SER A 155 3.73 -1.15 29.69
CA SER A 155 3.41 -0.06 30.62
C SER A 155 4.66 0.43 31.35
N GLN A 156 4.62 1.65 31.89
CA GLN A 156 5.69 2.19 32.74
C GLN A 156 6.03 1.27 33.93
N ASP A 157 5.02 0.66 34.54
CA ASP A 157 5.18 -0.30 35.64
C ASP A 157 5.91 -1.59 35.23
N GLN A 158 5.97 -1.88 33.93
CA GLN A 158 6.65 -3.03 33.34
C GLN A 158 7.91 -2.64 32.55
N GLY A 159 8.44 -1.43 32.77
CA GLY A 159 9.66 -0.94 32.12
C GLY A 159 9.47 -0.39 30.70
N GLY A 160 8.23 -0.14 30.29
CA GLY A 160 7.88 0.52 29.04
C GLY A 160 7.52 1.99 29.19
N SER A 161 6.81 2.52 28.18
CA SER A 161 6.55 3.96 28.06
C SER A 161 5.06 4.34 28.14
N VAL A 162 4.15 3.36 28.22
CA VAL A 162 2.70 3.63 28.22
C VAL A 162 2.18 3.77 29.66
N THR A 163 1.27 4.72 29.90
CA THR A 163 0.72 5.01 31.23
C THR A 163 -0.35 4.02 31.70
N PHE A 164 -0.70 3.02 30.90
CA PHE A 164 -1.67 1.98 31.24
C PHE A 164 -1.32 0.66 30.54
N ASP A 165 -1.85 -0.44 31.08
CA ASP A 165 -1.60 -1.78 30.57
C ASP A 165 -2.41 -2.07 29.29
N THR A 166 -1.79 -1.74 28.15
CA THR A 166 -2.32 -2.02 26.81
C THR A 166 -2.40 -3.53 26.54
N ILE A 167 -1.48 -4.32 27.09
CA ILE A 167 -1.41 -5.78 26.87
C ILE A 167 -2.59 -6.46 27.54
N ALA A 168 -2.85 -6.15 28.82
CA ALA A 168 -4.01 -6.70 29.55
C ALA A 168 -5.33 -6.34 28.87
N LYS A 169 -5.49 -5.09 28.41
CA LYS A 169 -6.67 -4.66 27.65
C LYS A 169 -6.84 -5.47 26.37
N MET A 170 -5.76 -5.64 25.60
CA MET A 170 -5.81 -6.38 24.35
C MET A 170 -6.10 -7.87 24.57
N ARG A 171 -5.53 -8.47 25.61
CA ARG A 171 -5.77 -9.87 26.00
C ARG A 171 -7.25 -10.13 26.33
N ILE A 172 -7.92 -9.18 26.96
CA ILE A 172 -9.36 -9.28 27.24
C ILE A 172 -10.17 -9.19 25.94
N GLN A 173 -9.79 -8.30 25.03
CA GLN A 173 -10.55 -8.05 23.79
C GLN A 173 -10.34 -9.12 22.71
N VAL A 174 -9.14 -9.70 22.62
CA VAL A 174 -8.77 -10.69 21.60
C VAL A 174 -7.94 -11.82 22.24
N PRO A 175 -8.59 -12.70 23.04
CA PRO A 175 -7.90 -13.66 23.90
C PRO A 175 -7.07 -14.72 23.15
N SER A 176 -7.42 -15.02 21.90
CA SER A 176 -6.70 -16.00 21.07
C SER A 176 -5.46 -15.41 20.37
N ALA A 177 -5.26 -14.10 20.40
CA ALA A 177 -4.09 -13.48 19.79
C ALA A 177 -2.82 -13.72 20.62
N LYS A 178 -1.70 -13.94 19.94
CA LYS A 178 -0.38 -14.00 20.56
C LYS A 178 0.12 -12.57 20.80
N LEU A 179 0.31 -12.18 22.05
CA LEU A 179 0.78 -10.85 22.41
C LEU A 179 2.30 -10.88 22.63
N TYR A 180 3.01 -9.96 21.98
CA TYR A 180 4.45 -9.83 22.06
C TYR A 180 4.84 -8.48 22.62
N THR A 181 6.03 -8.42 23.22
CA THR A 181 6.63 -7.21 23.79
C THR A 181 8.12 -7.17 23.49
N TRP A 182 8.70 -5.97 23.46
CA TRP A 182 10.14 -5.76 23.38
C TRP A 182 10.69 -5.43 24.77
N GLN A 183 11.11 -6.45 25.51
CA GLN A 183 11.53 -6.35 26.92
C GLN A 183 13.04 -6.10 27.04
N ASP A 184 13.84 -7.00 26.48
CA ASP A 184 15.29 -7.04 26.67
C ASP A 184 15.98 -6.09 25.68
N LYS A 185 15.96 -4.80 26.02
CA LYS A 185 16.68 -3.75 25.29
C LYS A 185 18.12 -3.72 25.79
N ASP A 186 19.07 -4.03 24.90
CA ASP A 186 20.48 -3.85 25.20
C ASP A 186 20.84 -2.35 25.29
N ASN A 187 22.11 -2.07 25.57
CA ASN A 187 22.60 -0.70 25.74
C ASN A 187 22.43 0.17 24.48
N GLU A 188 22.38 -0.42 23.28
CA GLU A 188 22.20 0.33 22.02
C GLU A 188 20.78 0.91 21.94
N TYR A 189 19.79 0.15 22.42
CA TYR A 189 18.37 0.49 22.37
C TYR A 189 17.79 0.94 23.71
N TYR A 190 18.64 1.35 24.65
CA TYR A 190 18.20 1.86 25.94
C TYR A 190 17.23 3.04 25.79
N GLY A 191 16.06 2.95 26.43
CA GLY A 191 14.98 3.94 26.30
C GLY A 191 14.18 3.86 25.00
N GLY A 192 14.48 2.90 24.11
CA GLY A 192 13.68 2.62 22.92
C GLY A 192 12.28 2.11 23.27
N CYS A 193 11.33 2.29 22.34
CA CYS A 193 9.95 1.81 22.50
C CYS A 193 9.37 1.29 21.18
N VAL A 194 8.33 0.46 21.27
CA VAL A 194 7.54 -0.01 20.13
C VAL A 194 6.67 1.13 19.62
N HIS A 195 7.19 1.98 18.73
CA HIS A 195 6.43 3.12 18.22
C HIS A 195 5.92 2.97 16.78
N ALA A 196 6.17 1.84 16.14
CA ALA A 196 5.60 1.53 14.82
C ALA A 196 4.10 1.23 14.93
N LYS A 197 3.34 1.60 13.89
CA LYS A 197 1.94 1.21 13.73
C LYS A 197 1.75 0.62 12.35
N VAL A 198 1.76 -0.71 12.33
CA VAL A 198 1.72 -1.48 11.09
C VAL A 198 0.87 -2.71 11.25
N ALA A 199 0.24 -3.16 10.18
CA ALA A 199 -0.42 -4.44 10.09
C ALA A 199 0.03 -5.14 8.82
N VAL A 200 0.28 -6.44 8.85
CA VAL A 200 0.63 -7.23 7.67
C VAL A 200 -0.09 -8.57 7.69
N ALA A 201 -0.75 -8.89 6.59
CA ALA A 201 -1.49 -10.12 6.36
C ALA A 201 -0.80 -10.95 5.28
N ASP A 202 -0.48 -12.21 5.62
CA ASP A 202 0.00 -13.25 4.71
C ASP A 202 1.18 -12.89 3.80
N ALA A 203 2.02 -11.93 4.22
CA ALA A 203 3.09 -11.36 3.38
C ALA A 203 2.61 -10.80 2.03
N LYS A 204 1.31 -10.49 1.89
CA LYS A 204 0.68 -10.03 0.64
C LYS A 204 0.06 -8.65 0.76
N GLU A 205 -0.40 -8.26 1.94
CA GLU A 205 -0.98 -6.95 2.16
C GLU A 205 -0.47 -6.37 3.47
N CYS A 206 -0.10 -5.10 3.48
CA CYS A 206 0.26 -4.40 4.70
C CYS A 206 -0.31 -2.99 4.74
N PHE A 207 -0.55 -2.53 5.95
CA PHE A 207 -0.95 -1.16 6.25
C PHE A 207 0.10 -0.53 7.16
N ILE A 208 0.63 0.62 6.74
CA ILE A 208 1.59 1.42 7.51
C ILE A 208 0.92 2.74 7.84
N THR A 209 0.88 3.14 9.11
CA THR A 209 0.13 4.32 9.54
C THR A 209 0.78 5.04 10.73
N SER A 210 0.37 6.29 10.96
CA SER A 210 0.62 7.00 12.21
C SER A 210 -0.35 6.58 13.33
N ALA A 211 -1.50 6.00 12.97
CA ALA A 211 -2.60 5.72 13.88
C ALA A 211 -2.29 4.57 14.85
N ASN A 212 -2.40 4.85 16.15
CA ASN A 212 -2.51 3.81 17.16
C ASN A 212 -3.84 3.04 17.04
N LEU A 213 -3.94 1.86 17.66
CA LEU A 213 -5.20 1.12 17.78
C LEU A 213 -6.11 1.72 18.87
N THR A 214 -6.59 2.94 18.64
CA THR A 214 -7.51 3.63 19.55
C THR A 214 -8.71 4.19 18.80
N GLU A 215 -9.87 4.29 19.47
CA GLU A 215 -11.10 4.90 18.92
C GLU A 215 -10.82 6.24 18.25
N HIS A 216 -10.06 7.11 18.94
CA HIS A 216 -9.76 8.45 18.45
C HIS A 216 -8.88 8.41 17.19
N ALA A 217 -7.89 7.53 17.12
CA ALA A 217 -7.06 7.40 15.92
C ALA A 217 -7.84 6.82 14.73
N MET A 218 -8.80 5.93 14.98
CA MET A 218 -9.65 5.37 13.93
C MET A 218 -10.62 6.39 13.34
N GLU A 219 -11.16 7.30 14.16
CA GLU A 219 -12.30 8.15 13.76
C GLU A 219 -12.02 9.66 13.72
N LYS A 220 -11.19 10.19 14.62
CA LYS A 220 -11.17 11.63 14.96
C LYS A 220 -9.83 12.30 14.69
N ASN A 221 -8.73 11.67 15.06
CA ASN A 221 -7.39 12.24 14.92
C ASN A 221 -7.03 12.43 13.44
N ILE A 222 -6.16 13.39 13.18
CA ILE A 222 -5.47 13.45 11.91
C ILE A 222 -4.46 12.32 11.88
N GLU A 223 -4.71 11.34 11.03
CA GLU A 223 -3.83 10.18 10.84
C GLU A 223 -3.61 9.96 9.36
N ALA A 224 -2.38 9.60 9.00
CA ALA A 224 -2.01 9.26 7.64
C ALA A 224 -1.56 7.80 7.58
N GLY A 225 -1.74 7.19 6.43
CA GLY A 225 -1.21 5.86 6.18
C GLY A 225 -1.19 5.50 4.71
N VAL A 226 -0.57 4.36 4.44
CA VAL A 226 -0.55 3.73 3.13
C VAL A 226 -0.95 2.28 3.25
N LEU A 227 -1.96 1.88 2.47
CA LEU A 227 -2.31 0.49 2.27
C LEU A 227 -1.55 -0.01 1.05
N ILE A 228 -0.79 -1.08 1.21
CA ILE A 228 0.08 -1.65 0.18
C ILE A 228 -0.31 -3.10 -0.02
N SER A 229 -0.72 -3.45 -1.24
CA SER A 229 -1.03 -4.83 -1.61
C SER A 229 -0.05 -5.29 -2.69
N GLY A 230 0.47 -6.51 -2.56
CA GLY A 230 1.50 -7.05 -3.45
C GLY A 230 2.88 -6.40 -3.28
N GLY A 231 3.76 -6.64 -4.25
CA GLY A 231 5.14 -6.16 -4.25
C GLY A 231 6.01 -6.81 -3.17
N SER A 232 7.14 -6.20 -2.85
CA SER A 232 8.11 -6.74 -1.89
C SER A 232 7.89 -6.27 -0.45
N ILE A 233 7.23 -5.12 -0.24
CA ILE A 233 7.13 -4.48 1.07
C ILE A 233 6.35 -5.33 2.09
N PRO A 234 5.14 -5.86 1.80
CA PRO A 234 4.43 -6.72 2.75
C PRO A 234 5.25 -7.95 3.13
N LYS A 235 5.96 -8.54 2.17
CA LYS A 235 6.84 -9.70 2.42
C LYS A 235 8.00 -9.36 3.35
N GLN A 236 8.73 -8.29 3.04
CA GLN A 236 9.86 -7.84 3.86
C GLN A 236 9.43 -7.50 5.28
N LEU A 237 8.31 -6.78 5.45
CA LEU A 237 7.77 -6.43 6.76
C LEU A 237 7.39 -7.68 7.55
N ASN A 238 6.68 -8.62 6.92
CA ASN A 238 6.30 -9.89 7.54
C ASN A 238 7.54 -10.68 7.98
N GLU A 239 8.50 -10.88 7.07
CA GLU A 239 9.75 -11.60 7.35
C GLU A 239 10.53 -10.96 8.50
N HIS A 240 10.60 -9.63 8.55
CA HIS A 240 11.28 -8.91 9.62
C HIS A 240 10.59 -9.12 10.98
N LEU A 241 9.27 -8.89 11.07
CA LEU A 241 8.52 -9.04 12.33
C LEU A 241 8.59 -10.47 12.88
N PHE A 242 8.42 -11.49 12.02
CA PHE A 242 8.57 -12.88 12.45
C PHE A 242 10.03 -13.26 12.76
N SER A 243 11.01 -12.60 12.16
CA SER A 243 12.42 -12.78 12.52
C SER A 243 12.72 -12.22 13.90
N LEU A 244 12.13 -11.09 14.30
CA LEU A 244 12.23 -10.57 15.67
C LEU A 244 11.70 -11.57 16.70
N VAL A 245 10.61 -12.28 16.39
CA VAL A 245 10.09 -13.38 17.23
C VAL A 245 11.07 -14.55 17.26
N LYS A 246 11.51 -15.03 16.09
CA LYS A 246 12.37 -16.21 15.96
C LYS A 246 13.72 -16.04 16.65
N THR A 247 14.26 -14.82 16.63
CA THR A 247 15.52 -14.44 17.27
C THR A 247 15.35 -14.03 18.73
N LYS A 248 14.12 -14.06 19.26
CA LYS A 248 13.77 -13.68 20.63
C LYS A 248 14.12 -12.23 20.99
N ILE A 249 14.17 -11.34 20.00
CA ILE A 249 14.27 -9.89 20.23
C ILE A 249 12.96 -9.38 20.82
N ILE A 250 11.82 -9.93 20.36
CA ILE A 250 10.51 -9.74 20.99
C ILE A 250 10.00 -11.06 21.55
N SER A 251 9.32 -10.99 22.69
CA SER A 251 8.94 -12.16 23.49
C SER A 251 7.43 -12.21 23.71
N LEU A 252 6.88 -13.41 23.68
CA LEU A 252 5.47 -13.69 23.97
C LEU A 252 5.17 -13.44 25.45
N VAL A 253 4.02 -12.82 25.75
CA VAL A 253 3.57 -12.50 27.12
C VAL A 253 2.17 -12.98 27.42
#